data_AF-A0AAW2Q0Z2-F1
#
_entry.id   AF-A0AAW2Q0Z2-F1
#
_cell.length_a   1.000
_cell.length_b   1.000
_cell.length_c   1.000
_cell.angle_alpha   90.00
_cell.angle_beta   90.00
_cell.angle_gamma   90.00
#
_symmetry.space_group_name_H-M   'P 1'
#
loop_
_entity.id
_entity.type
_entity.pdbx_description
1 polymer ?
#
loop_
_entity_poly.entity_id
_entity_poly.type
_entity_poly.pdbx_seq_one_letter_code
_entity_poly.pdbx_strand_id
1 'polypeptide(L)'
;MSFGDLISILFFIQDEVFIQIDEDIQRHNELLDAIQKSPSEVGQIVARRRKDFTKEFFVHLHTVAESYYDNPTEQNAVAKLRSECLAAVEAYDTATENIEALNAAELKLQDIINSPSVDAACRKIDNLAEKNQLDSAMVLMITKAWSAAKESNMMKDEVKDVLFHLYKTARGNLQRLMPKEIRILKYLLTIEDPEERMSALKDAFTPGEELEGQDIDSLYTTPEQLHTWIRTVVDAYHFSREGTLIREARDLMNPKLVQKMEELKKTIQDQFM
;
A
#
# COMPACT_ATOMS: atom_id res chain seq x y z
N MET A 1 -40.46 -35.36 -26.40
CA MET A 1 -40.32 -33.91 -26.60
C MET A 1 -40.55 -33.64 -28.07
N SER A 2 -41.67 -33.00 -28.41
CA SER A 2 -42.02 -32.68 -29.78
C SER A 2 -41.20 -31.49 -30.27
N PHE A 3 -41.07 -31.33 -31.59
CA PHE A 3 -40.40 -30.17 -32.20
C PHE A 3 -41.06 -28.84 -31.76
N GLY A 4 -42.36 -28.84 -31.46
CA GLY A 4 -43.07 -27.69 -30.90
C GLY A 4 -42.67 -27.36 -29.45
N ASP A 5 -42.27 -28.36 -28.66
CA ASP A 5 -41.82 -28.15 -27.28
C ASP A 5 -40.45 -27.45 -27.27
N LEU A 6 -39.55 -27.82 -28.20
CA LEU A 6 -38.23 -27.20 -28.36
C LEU A 6 -38.30 -25.75 -28.82
N ILE A 7 -39.23 -25.41 -29.73
CA ILE A 7 -39.45 -24.03 -30.18
C ILE A 7 -40.00 -23.16 -29.05
N SER A 8 -40.92 -23.71 -28.25
CA SER A 8 -41.51 -22.99 -27.11
C SER A 8 -40.48 -22.72 -26.01
N ILE A 9 -39.57 -23.66 -25.75
CA ILE A 9 -38.44 -23.49 -24.83
C ILE A 9 -37.45 -22.44 -25.36
N LEU A 10 -37.13 -22.46 -26.65
CA LEU A 10 -36.23 -21.46 -27.25
C LEU A 10 -36.81 -20.04 -27.15
N PHE A 11 -38.12 -19.89 -27.42
CA PHE A 11 -38.82 -18.61 -27.33
C PHE A 11 -38.89 -18.11 -25.89
N PHE A 12 -39.17 -19.00 -24.93
CA PHE A 12 -39.20 -18.68 -23.50
C PHE A 12 -37.82 -18.24 -22.99
N ILE A 13 -36.75 -18.96 -23.35
CA ILE A 13 -35.37 -18.58 -23.01
C ILE A 13 -35.01 -17.24 -23.64
N GLN A 14 -35.45 -16.99 -24.87
CA GLN A 14 -35.15 -15.74 -25.58
C GLN A 14 -35.91 -14.54 -24.98
N ASP A 15 -37.16 -14.71 -24.58
CA ASP A 15 -37.94 -13.69 -23.86
C ASP A 15 -37.37 -13.43 -22.46
N GLU A 16 -37.00 -14.47 -21.71
CA GLU A 16 -36.42 -14.35 -20.37
C GLU A 16 -35.05 -13.64 -20.40
N VAL A 17 -34.21 -13.94 -21.39
CA VAL A 17 -32.95 -13.23 -21.65
C VAL A 17 -33.20 -11.76 -22.05
N PHE A 18 -34.23 -11.48 -22.86
CA PHE A 18 -34.54 -10.11 -23.27
C PHE A 18 -35.05 -9.27 -22.10
N ILE A 19 -35.89 -9.83 -21.23
CA ILE A 19 -36.36 -9.19 -19.99
C ILE A 19 -35.17 -8.91 -19.07
N GLN A 20 -34.26 -9.87 -18.90
CA GLN A 20 -33.08 -9.69 -18.07
C GLN A 20 -32.15 -8.56 -18.58
N ILE A 21 -31.97 -8.46 -19.90
CA ILE A 21 -31.22 -7.38 -20.54
C ILE A 21 -31.89 -6.02 -20.30
N ASP A 22 -33.23 -5.94 -20.42
CA ASP A 22 -33.99 -4.72 -20.20
C ASP A 22 -33.92 -4.24 -18.74
N GLU A 23 -34.01 -5.17 -17.78
CA GLU A 23 -33.86 -4.88 -16.35
C GLU A 23 -32.45 -4.40 -15.98
N ASP A 24 -31.41 -5.01 -16.54
CA ASP A 24 -30.02 -4.59 -16.31
C ASP A 24 -29.71 -3.22 -16.94
N ILE A 25 -30.21 -2.96 -18.15
CA ILE A 25 -30.10 -1.64 -18.80
C ILE A 25 -30.84 -0.58 -17.97
N GLN A 26 -32.05 -0.90 -17.47
CA GLN A 26 -32.81 0.02 -16.63
C GLN A 26 -32.06 0.34 -15.34
N ARG A 27 -31.51 -0.66 -14.66
CA ARG A 27 -30.71 -0.46 -13.44
C ARG A 27 -29.49 0.41 -13.68
N HIS A 28 -28.78 0.21 -14.79
CA HIS A 28 -27.64 1.03 -15.16
C HIS A 28 -28.05 2.48 -15.49
N ASN A 29 -29.18 2.68 -16.17
CA ASN A 29 -29.71 4.01 -16.46
C ASN A 29 -30.16 4.75 -15.19
N GLU A 30 -30.79 4.06 -14.24
CA GLU A 30 -31.16 4.63 -12.93
C GLU A 30 -29.93 5.04 -12.12
N LEU A 31 -28.85 4.25 -12.18
CA LEU A 31 -27.60 4.61 -11.54
C LEU A 31 -26.94 5.81 -12.23
N LEU A 32 -26.91 5.83 -13.57
CA LEU A 32 -26.40 6.95 -14.36
C LEU A 32 -27.15 8.25 -14.05
N ASP A 33 -28.48 8.21 -14.04
CA ASP A 33 -29.33 9.36 -13.72
C ASP A 33 -29.09 9.89 -12.30
N ALA A 34 -28.92 9.01 -11.32
CA ALA A 34 -28.57 9.40 -9.95
C ALA A 34 -27.23 10.15 -9.88
N ILE A 35 -26.23 9.72 -10.66
CA ILE A 35 -24.91 10.36 -10.70
C ILE A 35 -24.99 11.69 -11.47
N GLN A 36 -25.72 11.76 -12.57
CA GLN A 36 -25.90 12.98 -13.36
C GLN A 36 -26.67 14.08 -12.59
N LYS A 37 -27.62 13.69 -11.74
CA LYS A 37 -28.35 14.63 -10.87
C LYS A 37 -27.49 15.23 -9.76
N SER A 38 -26.47 14.48 -9.29
CA SER A 38 -25.61 14.89 -8.18
C SER A 38 -24.12 14.61 -8.46
N PRO A 39 -23.50 15.26 -9.46
CA PRO A 39 -22.13 14.98 -9.86
C PRO A 39 -21.09 15.32 -8.77
N SER A 40 -21.40 16.27 -7.87
CA SER A 40 -20.55 16.56 -6.71
C SER A 40 -20.59 15.49 -5.61
N GLU A 41 -21.52 14.54 -5.68
CA GLU A 41 -21.76 13.51 -4.66
C GLU A 41 -21.40 12.09 -5.14
N VAL A 42 -20.72 11.96 -6.29
CA VAL A 42 -20.32 10.67 -6.88
C VAL A 42 -19.71 9.73 -5.84
N GLY A 43 -18.79 10.23 -5.00
CA GLY A 43 -18.17 9.43 -3.94
C GLY A 43 -19.15 8.90 -2.90
N GLN A 44 -20.18 9.67 -2.53
CA GLN A 44 -21.22 9.21 -1.58
C GLN A 44 -22.16 8.20 -2.22
N ILE A 45 -22.49 8.39 -3.50
CA ILE A 45 -23.33 7.44 -4.27
C ILE A 45 -22.59 6.11 -4.39
N VAL A 46 -21.30 6.14 -4.76
CA VAL A 46 -20.43 4.95 -4.79
C VAL A 46 -20.41 4.26 -3.43
N ALA A 47 -20.18 4.99 -2.34
CA ALA A 47 -20.11 4.39 -1.01
C ALA A 47 -21.42 3.67 -0.59
N ARG A 48 -22.59 4.22 -0.97
CA ARG A 48 -23.91 3.64 -0.63
C ARG A 48 -24.32 2.50 -1.56
N ARG A 49 -23.90 2.56 -2.83
CA ARG A 49 -24.34 1.66 -3.90
C ARG A 49 -23.18 0.91 -4.54
N ARG A 50 -22.06 0.69 -3.82
CA ARG A 50 -20.83 0.12 -4.38
C ARG A 50 -21.06 -1.13 -5.22
N LYS A 51 -21.95 -2.03 -4.77
CA LYS A 51 -22.35 -3.27 -5.47
C LYS A 51 -22.96 -3.05 -6.87
N ASP A 52 -23.51 -1.88 -7.15
CA ASP A 52 -24.13 -1.53 -8.43
C ASP A 52 -23.10 -0.98 -9.44
N PHE A 53 -21.90 -0.60 -8.98
CA PHE A 53 -20.79 -0.16 -9.85
C PHE A 53 -19.98 -1.37 -10.33
N THR A 54 -20.58 -2.17 -11.22
CA THR A 54 -19.97 -3.38 -11.77
C THR A 54 -19.23 -3.10 -13.09
N LYS A 55 -18.51 -4.10 -13.59
CA LYS A 55 -17.88 -4.02 -14.91
C LYS A 55 -18.92 -3.74 -16.01
N GLU A 56 -20.08 -4.36 -15.91
CA GLU A 56 -21.20 -4.23 -16.84
C GLU A 56 -21.75 -2.80 -16.86
N PHE A 57 -21.84 -2.14 -15.70
CA PHE A 57 -22.21 -0.72 -15.61
C PHE A 57 -21.19 0.18 -16.33
N PHE A 58 -19.89 -0.07 -16.17
CA PHE A 58 -18.86 0.72 -16.87
C PHE A 58 -18.80 0.45 -18.37
N VAL A 59 -19.17 -0.76 -18.81
CA VAL A 59 -19.39 -1.07 -20.24
C VAL A 59 -20.62 -0.31 -20.76
N HIS A 60 -21.72 -0.29 -19.99
CA HIS A 60 -22.91 0.50 -20.35
C HIS A 60 -22.60 1.99 -20.52
N LEU A 61 -21.88 2.60 -19.56
CA LEU A 61 -21.41 3.98 -19.66
C LEU A 61 -20.58 4.24 -20.93
N HIS A 62 -19.76 3.27 -21.34
CA HIS A 62 -18.99 3.37 -22.57
C HIS A 62 -19.91 3.42 -23.80
N THR A 63 -20.84 2.47 -23.89
CA THR A 63 -21.82 2.39 -24.98
C THR A 63 -22.67 3.64 -25.08
N VAL A 64 -23.11 4.20 -23.93
CA VAL A 64 -23.84 5.46 -23.88
C VAL A 64 -23.00 6.61 -24.42
N ALA A 65 -21.72 6.72 -24.02
CA ALA A 65 -20.83 7.75 -24.55
C ALA A 65 -20.60 7.61 -26.08
N GLU A 66 -20.48 6.38 -26.59
CA GLU A 66 -20.33 6.11 -28.02
C GLU A 66 -21.60 6.42 -28.83
N SER A 67 -22.78 6.30 -28.21
CA SER A 67 -24.06 6.64 -28.86
C SER A 67 -24.18 8.12 -29.22
N TYR A 68 -23.43 9.00 -28.54
CA TYR A 68 -23.34 10.44 -28.85
C TYR A 68 -22.29 10.75 -29.95
N TYR A 69 -22.23 9.94 -31.01
CA TYR A 69 -21.21 10.03 -32.07
C TYR A 69 -21.17 11.41 -32.78
N ASP A 70 -22.32 12.09 -32.89
CA ASP A 70 -22.43 13.43 -33.49
C ASP A 70 -22.35 14.57 -32.45
N ASN A 71 -22.22 14.26 -31.16
CA ASN A 71 -22.19 15.26 -30.08
C ASN A 71 -20.97 15.06 -29.16
N PRO A 72 -19.80 15.60 -29.54
CA PRO A 72 -18.56 15.48 -28.77
C PRO A 72 -18.67 16.03 -27.34
N THR A 73 -19.55 17.00 -27.10
CA THR A 73 -19.73 17.61 -25.77
C THR A 73 -20.36 16.61 -24.80
N GLU A 74 -21.45 15.95 -25.21
CA GLU A 74 -22.12 14.92 -24.40
C GLU A 74 -21.25 13.68 -24.24
N GLN A 75 -20.58 13.25 -25.31
CA GLN A 75 -19.62 12.15 -25.25
C GLN A 75 -18.52 12.40 -24.20
N ASN A 76 -17.91 13.61 -24.21
CA ASN A 76 -16.89 13.98 -23.24
C ASN A 76 -17.45 14.09 -21.81
N ALA A 77 -18.69 14.56 -21.65
CA ALA A 77 -19.34 14.64 -20.34
C ALA A 77 -19.54 13.25 -19.72
N VAL A 78 -20.06 12.28 -20.49
CA VAL A 78 -20.23 10.89 -20.04
C VAL A 78 -18.87 10.22 -19.77
N ALA A 79 -17.87 10.46 -20.62
CA ALA A 79 -16.52 9.94 -20.41
C ALA A 79 -15.87 10.47 -19.12
N LYS A 80 -16.05 11.77 -18.83
CA LYS A 80 -15.58 12.38 -17.59
C LYS A 80 -16.29 11.78 -16.37
N LEU A 81 -17.62 11.65 -16.43
CA LEU A 81 -18.42 11.02 -15.36
C LEU A 81 -17.95 9.60 -15.08
N ARG A 82 -17.67 8.82 -16.13
CA ARG A 82 -17.13 7.46 -16.03
C ARG A 82 -15.79 7.45 -15.29
N SER A 83 -14.87 8.36 -15.64
CA SER A 83 -13.57 8.48 -14.97
C SER A 83 -13.71 8.85 -13.50
N GLU A 84 -14.62 9.77 -13.16
CA GLU A 84 -14.88 10.16 -11.77
C GLU A 84 -15.49 9.02 -10.95
N CYS A 85 -16.41 8.25 -11.53
CA CYS A 85 -16.99 7.07 -10.89
C CYS A 85 -15.93 5.98 -10.64
N LEU A 86 -15.05 5.75 -11.61
CA LEU A 86 -13.99 4.76 -11.47
C LEU A 86 -13.01 5.15 -10.35
N ALA A 87 -12.55 6.41 -10.34
CA ALA A 87 -11.68 6.92 -9.28
C ALA A 87 -12.34 6.84 -7.89
N ALA A 88 -13.64 7.12 -7.80
CA ALA A 88 -14.39 7.01 -6.56
C ALA A 88 -14.55 5.55 -6.09
N VAL A 89 -14.74 4.61 -7.01
CA VAL A 89 -14.79 3.16 -6.73
C VAL A 89 -13.44 2.67 -6.21
N GLU A 90 -12.35 2.99 -6.92
CA GLU A 90 -11.00 2.62 -6.51
C GLU A 90 -10.65 3.17 -5.12
N ALA A 91 -11.00 4.44 -4.86
CA ALA A 91 -10.79 5.06 -3.55
C ALA A 91 -11.59 4.37 -2.43
N TYR A 92 -12.86 4.02 -2.70
CA TYR A 92 -13.72 3.32 -1.73
C TYR A 92 -13.20 1.91 -1.42
N ASP A 93 -12.85 1.14 -2.46
CA ASP A 93 -12.35 -0.23 -2.31
C ASP A 93 -11.03 -0.24 -1.54
N THR A 94 -10.09 0.62 -1.94
CA THR A 94 -8.81 0.79 -1.23
C THR A 94 -9.02 1.17 0.24
N ALA A 95 -9.95 2.08 0.54
CA ALA A 95 -10.25 2.46 1.92
C ALA A 95 -10.84 1.30 2.71
N THR A 96 -11.72 0.51 2.10
CA THR A 96 -12.35 -0.67 2.72
C THR A 96 -11.32 -1.75 3.02
N GLU A 97 -10.49 -2.10 2.05
CA GLU A 97 -9.39 -3.06 2.20
C GLU A 97 -8.43 -2.65 3.33
N ASN A 98 -8.09 -1.36 3.41
CA ASN A 98 -7.26 -0.83 4.50
C ASN A 98 -7.93 -1.00 5.87
N ILE A 99 -9.24 -0.76 6.00
CA ILE A 99 -9.97 -0.96 7.26
C ILE A 99 -9.98 -2.43 7.65
N GLU A 100 -10.22 -3.34 6.71
CA GLU A 100 -10.21 -4.78 6.97
C GLU A 100 -8.82 -5.27 7.40
N ALA A 101 -7.77 -4.79 6.73
CA ALA A 101 -6.39 -5.09 7.11
C ALA A 101 -6.06 -4.60 8.53
N LEU A 102 -6.50 -3.40 8.90
CA LEU A 102 -6.33 -2.86 10.25
C LEU A 102 -7.10 -3.66 11.31
N ASN A 103 -8.34 -4.05 11.03
CA ASN A 103 -9.14 -4.87 11.94
C ASN A 103 -8.51 -6.26 12.14
N ALA A 104 -8.03 -6.88 11.06
CA ALA A 104 -7.31 -8.15 11.14
C ALA A 104 -6.00 -8.02 11.93
N ALA A 105 -5.27 -6.92 11.74
CA ALA A 105 -4.06 -6.63 12.48
C ALA A 105 -4.33 -6.39 13.98
N GLU A 106 -5.44 -5.72 14.31
CA GLU A 106 -5.87 -5.51 15.70
C GLU A 106 -6.17 -6.83 16.40
N LEU A 107 -6.92 -7.74 15.76
CA LEU A 107 -7.22 -9.06 16.33
C LEU A 107 -5.95 -9.88 16.57
N LYS A 108 -5.00 -9.85 15.63
CA LYS A 108 -3.69 -10.51 15.80
C LYS A 108 -2.89 -9.88 16.96
N LEU A 109 -2.89 -8.55 17.08
CA LEU A 109 -2.20 -7.86 18.17
C LEU A 109 -2.82 -8.20 19.54
N GLN A 110 -4.15 -8.28 19.62
CA GLN A 110 -4.84 -8.73 20.83
C GLN A 110 -4.42 -10.16 21.21
N ASP A 111 -4.35 -11.07 20.23
CA ASP A 111 -3.85 -12.44 20.44
C ASP A 111 -2.38 -12.48 20.91
N ILE A 112 -1.53 -11.58 20.41
CA ILE A 112 -0.14 -11.44 20.88
C ILE A 112 -0.10 -10.95 22.33
N ILE A 113 -0.85 -9.89 22.66
CA ILE A 113 -0.88 -9.29 23.99
C ILE A 113 -1.44 -10.27 25.04
N ASN A 114 -2.42 -11.08 24.66
CA ASN A 114 -3.02 -12.09 25.55
C ASN A 114 -2.17 -13.37 25.69
N SER A 115 -0.93 -13.37 25.19
CA SER A 115 -0.02 -14.50 25.36
C SER A 115 0.37 -14.68 26.84
N PRO A 116 0.62 -15.93 27.28
CA PRO A 116 0.91 -16.22 28.68
C PRO A 116 2.26 -15.68 29.18
N SER A 117 3.15 -15.25 28.28
CA SER A 117 4.43 -14.64 28.62
C SER A 117 4.93 -13.74 27.49
N VAL A 118 5.89 -12.86 27.81
CA VAL A 118 6.58 -12.01 26.82
C VAL A 118 7.29 -12.86 25.77
N ASP A 119 7.95 -13.94 26.17
CA ASP A 119 8.62 -14.85 25.24
C ASP A 119 7.63 -15.48 24.24
N ALA A 120 6.47 -15.94 24.72
CA ALA A 120 5.42 -16.49 23.86
C ALA A 120 4.87 -15.43 22.89
N ALA A 121 4.71 -14.19 23.35
CA ALA A 121 4.28 -13.07 22.52
C ALA A 121 5.31 -12.71 21.44
N CYS A 122 6.60 -12.65 21.80
CA CYS A 122 7.70 -12.40 20.86
C CYS A 122 7.77 -13.48 19.78
N ARG A 123 7.66 -14.76 20.16
CA ARG A 123 7.62 -15.86 19.18
C ARG A 123 6.47 -15.73 18.19
N LYS A 124 5.30 -15.23 18.61
CA LYS A 124 4.19 -14.96 17.67
C LYS A 124 4.57 -13.88 16.65
N ILE A 125 5.28 -12.83 17.06
CA ILE A 125 5.80 -11.80 16.16
C ILE A 125 6.83 -12.39 15.19
N ASP A 126 7.75 -13.23 15.67
CA ASP A 126 8.75 -13.90 14.83
C ASP A 126 8.07 -14.78 13.77
N ASN A 127 7.07 -15.58 14.18
CA ASN A 127 6.27 -16.40 13.26
C ASN A 127 5.52 -15.56 12.20
N LEU A 128 5.05 -14.36 12.56
CA LEU A 128 4.41 -13.44 11.60
C LEU A 128 5.44 -12.91 10.60
N ALA A 129 6.65 -12.57 11.04
CA ALA A 129 7.73 -12.12 10.17
C ALA A 129 8.13 -13.21 9.17
N GLU A 130 8.34 -14.45 9.63
CA GLU A 130 8.68 -15.60 8.78
C GLU A 130 7.64 -15.87 7.68
N LYS A 131 6.35 -15.56 7.96
CA LYS A 131 5.25 -15.75 7.01
C LYS A 131 4.96 -14.52 6.14
N ASN A 132 5.78 -13.47 6.20
CA ASN A 132 5.51 -12.17 5.56
C ASN A 132 4.17 -11.53 6.00
N GLN A 133 3.73 -11.83 7.22
CA GLN A 133 2.50 -11.31 7.83
C GLN A 133 2.77 -10.19 8.85
N LEU A 134 4.04 -9.81 9.04
CA LEU A 134 4.42 -8.58 9.73
C LEU A 134 4.35 -7.40 8.74
N ASP A 135 3.17 -7.21 8.16
CA ASP A 135 2.86 -6.21 7.14
C ASP A 135 2.72 -4.79 7.71
N SER A 136 2.49 -3.80 6.84
CA SER A 136 2.35 -2.40 7.24
C SER A 136 1.24 -2.15 8.26
N ALA A 137 0.12 -2.87 8.18
CA ALA A 137 -0.99 -2.77 9.12
C ALA A 137 -0.59 -3.31 10.51
N MET A 138 0.06 -4.48 10.56
CA MET A 138 0.60 -5.04 11.81
C MET A 138 1.64 -4.12 12.45
N VAL A 139 2.57 -3.59 11.66
CA VAL A 139 3.61 -2.67 12.14
C VAL A 139 3.01 -1.38 12.71
N LEU A 140 2.00 -0.83 12.03
CA LEU A 140 1.27 0.34 12.50
C LEU A 140 0.58 0.06 13.84
N MET A 141 -0.10 -1.08 13.98
CA MET A 141 -0.81 -1.44 15.22
C MET A 141 0.16 -1.61 16.40
N ILE A 142 1.29 -2.31 16.21
CA ILE A 142 2.31 -2.49 17.25
C ILE A 142 2.93 -1.13 17.65
N THR A 143 3.27 -0.29 16.66
CA THR A 143 3.84 1.04 16.92
C THR A 143 2.86 1.93 17.66
N LYS A 144 1.59 1.93 17.26
CA LYS A 144 0.52 2.70 17.92
C LYS A 144 0.31 2.25 19.36
N ALA A 145 0.29 0.94 19.62
CA ALA A 145 0.15 0.40 20.97
C ALA A 145 1.33 0.82 21.88
N TRP A 146 2.57 0.73 21.37
CA TRP A 146 3.74 1.20 22.11
C TRP A 146 3.71 2.71 22.37
N SER A 147 3.43 3.54 21.36
CA SER A 147 3.35 5.00 21.52
C SER A 147 2.29 5.40 22.55
N ALA A 148 1.09 4.80 22.47
CA ALA A 148 0.02 5.06 23.43
C ALA A 148 0.40 4.65 24.86
N ALA A 149 1.08 3.51 25.03
CA ALA A 149 1.55 3.05 26.34
C ALA A 149 2.65 3.93 26.91
N LYS A 150 3.62 4.33 26.08
CA LYS A 150 4.72 5.22 26.45
C LYS A 150 4.22 6.57 26.98
N GLU A 151 3.20 7.13 26.33
CA GLU A 151 2.62 8.43 26.69
C GLU A 151 1.60 8.36 27.83
N SER A 152 1.08 7.17 28.14
CA SER A 152 0.06 6.98 29.18
C SER A 152 0.64 7.06 30.60
N ASN A 153 0.00 7.85 31.45
CA ASN A 153 0.22 7.86 32.90
C ASN A 153 -0.68 6.87 33.64
N MET A 154 -1.61 6.20 32.95
CA MET A 154 -2.58 5.26 33.52
C MET A 154 -2.12 3.79 33.43
N MET A 155 -1.16 3.49 32.54
CA MET A 155 -0.59 2.14 32.40
C MET A 155 0.53 1.89 33.40
N LYS A 156 0.54 0.68 33.97
CA LYS A 156 1.64 0.22 34.83
C LYS A 156 2.92 0.03 34.02
N ASP A 157 4.06 0.18 34.66
CA ASP A 157 5.37 0.07 34.01
C ASP A 157 5.60 -1.34 33.43
N GLU A 158 5.09 -2.40 34.07
CA GLU A 158 5.21 -3.76 33.54
C GLU A 158 4.50 -3.91 32.19
N VAL A 159 3.38 -3.21 31.98
CA VAL A 159 2.66 -3.23 30.70
C VAL A 159 3.44 -2.48 29.63
N LYS A 160 4.08 -1.37 30.01
CA LYS A 160 4.95 -0.60 29.11
C LYS A 160 6.17 -1.42 28.70
N ASP A 161 6.79 -2.13 29.63
CA ASP A 161 7.93 -2.99 29.36
C ASP A 161 7.57 -4.11 28.38
N VAL A 162 6.42 -4.77 28.58
CA VAL A 162 5.91 -5.79 27.64
C VAL A 162 5.74 -5.19 26.24
N LEU A 163 5.03 -4.06 26.11
CA LEU A 163 4.78 -3.43 24.81
C LEU A 163 6.07 -2.91 24.16
N PHE A 164 7.03 -2.44 24.95
CA PHE A 164 8.35 -2.05 24.47
C PHE A 164 9.11 -3.24 23.90
N HIS A 165 9.09 -4.39 24.58
CA HIS A 165 9.69 -5.62 24.09
C HIS A 165 9.06 -6.08 22.78
N LEU A 166 7.72 -6.08 22.67
CA LEU A 166 7.03 -6.42 21.43
C LEU A 166 7.40 -5.48 20.28
N TYR A 167 7.45 -4.17 20.55
CA TYR A 167 7.90 -3.17 19.58
C TYR A 167 9.35 -3.42 19.12
N LYS A 168 10.28 -3.70 20.05
CA LYS A 168 11.68 -3.99 19.73
C LYS A 168 11.81 -5.28 18.93
N THR A 169 11.05 -6.33 19.24
CA THR A 169 11.03 -7.59 18.48
C THR A 169 10.51 -7.38 17.06
N ALA A 170 9.39 -6.68 16.89
CA ALA A 170 8.85 -6.36 15.57
C ALA A 170 9.85 -5.53 14.75
N ARG A 171 10.41 -4.47 15.35
CA ARG A 171 11.42 -3.63 14.70
C ARG A 171 12.67 -4.41 14.29
N GLY A 172 13.15 -5.33 15.15
CA GLY A 172 14.30 -6.18 14.84
C GLY A 172 14.03 -7.10 13.65
N ASN A 173 12.84 -7.71 13.59
CA ASN A 173 12.43 -8.52 12.43
C ASN A 173 12.36 -7.69 11.14
N LEU A 174 11.78 -6.50 11.18
CA LEU A 174 11.74 -5.60 10.02
C LEU A 174 13.16 -5.23 9.55
N GLN A 175 14.08 -4.97 10.47
CA GLN A 175 15.47 -4.66 10.11
C GLN A 175 16.13 -5.81 9.34
N ARG A 176 15.89 -7.07 9.74
CA ARG A 176 16.46 -8.25 9.06
C ARG A 176 15.86 -8.51 7.68
N LEU A 177 14.59 -8.15 7.47
CA LEU A 177 13.95 -8.22 6.16
C LEU A 177 14.50 -7.17 5.19
N MET A 178 15.17 -6.11 5.68
CA MET A 178 15.76 -5.11 4.81
C MET A 178 16.99 -5.67 4.07
N PRO A 179 17.11 -5.45 2.75
CA PRO A 179 18.33 -5.75 2.02
C PRO A 179 19.53 -5.11 2.72
N LYS A 180 20.65 -5.84 2.76
CA LYS A 180 21.85 -5.40 3.47
C LYS A 180 22.37 -4.05 2.97
N GLU A 181 22.19 -3.75 1.68
CA GLU A 181 22.55 -2.45 1.11
C GLU A 181 21.74 -1.30 1.71
N ILE A 182 20.45 -1.51 2.00
CA ILE A 182 19.63 -0.49 2.66
C ILE A 182 20.06 -0.31 4.12
N ARG A 183 20.48 -1.38 4.78
CA ARG A 183 21.03 -1.31 6.16
C ARG A 183 22.35 -0.55 6.19
N ILE A 184 23.28 -0.85 5.27
CA ILE A 184 24.54 -0.13 5.07
C ILE A 184 24.26 1.36 4.78
N LEU A 185 23.37 1.66 3.84
CA LEU A 185 22.98 3.02 3.50
C LEU A 185 22.44 3.78 4.71
N LYS A 186 21.55 3.15 5.49
CA LYS A 186 20.98 3.77 6.69
C LYS A 186 22.06 4.13 7.70
N TYR A 187 23.04 3.25 7.92
CA TYR A 187 24.19 3.55 8.79
C TYR A 187 25.02 4.73 8.25
N LEU A 188 25.39 4.71 6.96
CA LEU A 188 26.16 5.78 6.33
C LEU A 188 25.48 7.15 6.43
N LEU A 189 24.14 7.20 6.38
CA LEU A 189 23.36 8.43 6.51
C LEU A 189 23.34 9.00 7.95
N THR A 190 23.68 8.19 8.96
CA THR A 190 23.81 8.65 10.36
C THR A 190 25.16 9.30 10.65
N ILE A 191 26.17 9.07 9.81
CA ILE A 191 27.51 9.64 9.97
C ILE A 191 27.51 11.06 9.44
N GLU A 192 27.75 12.03 10.32
CA GLU A 192 27.78 13.46 9.96
C GLU A 192 29.16 13.88 9.43
N ASP A 193 30.25 13.29 9.96
CA ASP A 193 31.60 13.62 9.52
C ASP A 193 31.94 12.98 8.15
N PRO A 194 32.35 13.78 7.15
CA PRO A 194 32.65 13.25 5.82
C PRO A 194 33.81 12.25 5.78
N GLU A 195 34.83 12.41 6.63
CA GLU A 195 35.99 11.51 6.66
C GLU A 195 35.62 10.16 7.29
N GLU A 196 34.91 10.16 8.42
CA GLU A 196 34.35 8.95 9.03
C GLU A 196 33.41 8.22 8.06
N ARG A 197 32.57 8.95 7.32
CA ARG A 197 31.65 8.35 6.34
C ARG A 197 32.40 7.72 5.17
N MET A 198 33.50 8.34 4.73
CA MET A 198 34.39 7.79 3.71
C MET A 198 35.11 6.53 4.21
N SER A 199 35.54 6.50 5.48
CA SER A 199 36.10 5.30 6.10
C SER A 199 35.06 4.18 6.14
N ALA A 200 33.85 4.47 6.63
CA ALA A 200 32.75 3.50 6.70
C ALA A 200 32.33 2.96 5.33
N LEU A 201 32.39 3.78 4.28
CA LEU A 201 32.20 3.33 2.89
C LEU A 201 33.26 2.31 2.47
N LYS A 202 34.54 2.60 2.73
CA LYS A 202 35.65 1.69 2.40
C LYS A 202 35.52 0.38 3.16
N ASP A 203 35.13 0.45 4.43
CA ASP A 203 34.89 -0.73 5.25
C ASP A 203 33.72 -1.55 4.68
N ALA A 204 32.61 -0.91 4.31
CA ALA A 204 31.47 -1.56 3.67
C ALA A 204 31.78 -2.17 2.29
N PHE A 205 32.81 -1.69 1.60
CA PHE A 205 33.27 -2.26 0.32
C PHE A 205 34.39 -3.29 0.46
N THR A 206 34.89 -3.50 1.68
CA THR A 206 35.93 -4.49 1.95
C THR A 206 35.26 -5.81 2.34
N PRO A 207 35.42 -6.89 1.54
CA PRO A 207 34.82 -8.18 1.88
C PRO A 207 35.34 -8.70 3.23
N GLY A 208 34.44 -9.18 4.07
CA GLY A 208 34.74 -9.69 5.40
C GLY A 208 33.68 -10.67 5.91
N GLU A 209 33.82 -11.14 7.15
CA GLU A 209 32.75 -11.91 7.79
C GLU A 209 31.55 -11.00 8.07
N GLU A 210 30.35 -11.42 7.65
CA GLU A 210 29.12 -10.69 7.96
C GLU A 210 28.57 -11.15 9.31
N LEU A 211 28.31 -10.19 10.20
CA LEU A 211 27.71 -10.42 11.50
C LEU A 211 26.46 -9.56 11.62
N GLU A 212 25.30 -10.21 11.71
CA GLU A 212 24.02 -9.54 11.93
C GLU A 212 23.71 -9.47 13.43
N GLY A 213 23.70 -8.26 13.98
CA GLY A 213 23.44 -8.00 15.40
C GLY A 213 22.02 -7.52 15.65
N GLN A 214 21.66 -7.31 16.91
CA GLN A 214 20.41 -6.60 17.25
C GLN A 214 20.51 -5.09 17.02
N ASP A 215 21.71 -4.51 17.10
CA ASP A 215 21.93 -3.07 17.02
C ASP A 215 23.09 -2.65 16.08
N ILE A 216 24.09 -3.50 15.87
CA ILE A 216 25.24 -3.23 14.99
C ILE A 216 25.42 -4.42 14.05
N ASP A 217 25.39 -4.11 12.76
CA ASP A 217 25.61 -5.06 11.69
C ASP A 217 27.02 -4.83 11.12
N SER A 218 27.81 -5.88 11.00
CA SER A 218 29.02 -5.88 10.16
C SER A 218 28.61 -6.46 8.81
N LEU A 219 28.36 -5.59 7.82
CA LEU A 219 27.90 -5.98 6.49
C LEU A 219 28.83 -5.41 5.44
N TYR A 220 29.02 -6.14 4.36
CA TYR A 220 29.74 -5.64 3.20
C TYR A 220 28.87 -5.74 1.94
N THR A 221 29.18 -4.91 0.96
CA THR A 221 28.52 -4.86 -0.35
C THR A 221 29.52 -4.42 -1.40
N THR A 222 29.09 -4.34 -2.66
CA THR A 222 29.90 -3.81 -3.75
C THR A 222 29.51 -2.35 -4.04
N PRO A 223 30.45 -1.53 -4.54
CA PRO A 223 30.13 -0.17 -5.00
C PRO A 223 28.93 -0.13 -5.95
N GLU A 224 28.86 -1.07 -6.89
CA GLU A 224 27.80 -1.15 -7.91
C GLU A 224 26.42 -1.44 -7.30
N GLN A 225 26.35 -2.36 -6.33
CA GLN A 225 25.10 -2.72 -5.66
C GLN A 225 24.59 -1.56 -4.81
N LEU A 226 25.45 -0.96 -3.98
CA LEU A 226 25.07 0.17 -3.14
C LEU A 226 24.66 1.38 -3.99
N HIS A 227 25.41 1.69 -5.05
CA HIS A 227 25.07 2.75 -5.99
C HIS A 227 23.71 2.51 -6.67
N THR A 228 23.44 1.28 -7.10
CA THR A 228 22.15 0.91 -7.73
C THR A 228 20.96 1.07 -6.78
N TRP A 229 21.11 0.66 -5.52
CA TRP A 229 20.06 0.84 -4.50
C TRP A 229 19.82 2.32 -4.20
N ILE A 230 20.89 3.11 -4.00
CA ILE A 230 20.77 4.55 -3.77
C ILE A 230 20.07 5.22 -4.94
N ARG A 231 20.46 4.92 -6.18
CA ARG A 231 19.81 5.44 -7.38
C ARG A 231 18.33 5.09 -7.41
N THR A 232 17.97 3.82 -7.20
CA THR A 232 16.57 3.37 -7.19
C THR A 232 15.71 4.16 -6.20
N VAL A 233 16.23 4.40 -4.97
CA VAL A 233 15.50 5.17 -3.95
C VAL A 233 15.37 6.64 -4.33
N VAL A 234 16.43 7.25 -4.86
CA VAL A 234 16.43 8.65 -5.31
C VAL A 234 15.49 8.86 -6.51
N ASP A 235 15.54 7.97 -7.49
CA ASP A 235 14.69 8.04 -8.68
C ASP A 235 13.22 7.85 -8.30
N ALA A 236 12.92 6.91 -7.41
CA ALA A 236 11.58 6.72 -6.88
C ALA A 236 11.07 7.98 -6.16
N TYR A 237 11.92 8.68 -5.40
CA TYR A 237 11.56 9.97 -4.77
C TYR A 237 11.24 11.06 -5.80
N HIS A 238 12.00 11.17 -6.89
CA HIS A 238 11.73 12.20 -7.91
C HIS A 238 10.52 11.86 -8.79
N PHE A 239 10.34 10.60 -9.17
CA PHE A 239 9.16 10.11 -9.88
C PHE A 239 7.88 10.29 -9.07
N SER A 240 7.98 10.11 -7.74
CA SER A 240 6.97 10.42 -6.74
C SER A 240 6.49 11.88 -6.76
N ARG A 241 7.26 12.84 -7.30
CA ARG A 241 6.87 14.25 -7.34
C ARG A 241 5.96 14.61 -8.50
N GLU A 242 5.83 13.74 -9.50
CA GLU A 242 5.05 14.00 -10.72
C GLU A 242 3.59 13.49 -10.62
N GLY A 243 3.23 12.71 -9.58
CA GLY A 243 1.88 12.16 -9.36
C GLY A 243 1.09 12.77 -8.18
N THR A 244 -0.23 12.92 -8.33
CA THR A 244 -1.12 13.58 -7.34
C THR A 244 -1.37 12.78 -6.05
N LEU A 245 -1.32 11.45 -6.09
CA LEU A 245 -1.53 10.55 -4.94
C LEU A 245 -0.27 10.35 -4.07
N ILE A 246 0.91 10.73 -4.56
CA ILE A 246 2.21 10.46 -3.91
C ILE A 246 2.66 11.63 -3.02
N ARG A 247 1.77 12.60 -2.81
CA ARG A 247 1.99 13.78 -1.96
C ARG A 247 2.03 13.45 -0.47
N GLU A 248 1.42 12.34 -0.04
CA GLU A 248 1.45 11.89 1.36
C GLU A 248 2.69 11.05 1.67
N ALA A 249 3.17 10.25 0.70
CA ALA A 249 4.47 9.57 0.79
C ALA A 249 5.66 10.57 0.78
N ARG A 250 5.48 11.72 0.12
CA ARG A 250 6.42 12.86 0.10
C ARG A 250 6.68 13.43 1.51
N ASP A 251 5.66 13.52 2.36
CA ASP A 251 5.80 14.11 3.71
C ASP A 251 6.52 13.16 4.69
N LEU A 252 6.67 11.88 4.30
CA LEU A 252 7.41 10.85 5.05
C LEU A 252 8.91 10.80 4.68
N MET A 253 9.33 11.35 3.55
CA MET A 253 10.72 11.34 3.08
C MET A 253 11.41 12.69 3.32
N ASN A 254 12.39 12.71 4.23
CA ASN A 254 13.12 13.93 4.59
C ASN A 254 14.00 14.42 3.41
N PRO A 255 13.75 15.63 2.85
CA PRO A 255 14.53 16.16 1.71
C PRO A 255 16.03 16.26 1.98
N LYS A 256 16.44 16.46 3.24
CA LYS A 256 17.85 16.47 3.63
C LYS A 256 18.50 15.10 3.49
N LEU A 257 17.77 14.02 3.75
CA LEU A 257 18.28 12.66 3.55
C LEU A 257 18.44 12.35 2.07
N VAL A 258 17.52 12.82 1.22
CA VAL A 258 17.63 12.66 -0.24
C VAL A 258 18.87 13.39 -0.76
N GLN A 259 19.13 14.61 -0.29
CA GLN A 259 20.35 15.33 -0.66
C GLN A 259 21.61 14.56 -0.22
N LYS A 260 21.65 14.06 1.03
CA LYS A 260 22.77 13.22 1.51
C LYS A 260 22.95 11.96 0.63
N MET A 261 21.87 11.34 0.18
CA MET A 261 21.91 10.18 -0.73
C MET A 261 22.44 10.55 -2.12
N GLU A 262 22.07 11.71 -2.67
CA GLU A 262 22.60 12.22 -3.94
C GLU A 262 24.11 12.48 -3.87
N GLU A 263 24.59 13.08 -2.77
CA GLU A 263 26.02 13.30 -2.52
C GLU A 263 26.77 11.98 -2.37
N LEU A 264 26.20 11.01 -1.64
CA LEU A 264 26.78 9.69 -1.45
C LEU A 264 26.85 8.92 -2.78
N LYS A 265 25.79 8.99 -3.60
CA LYS A 265 25.74 8.40 -4.95
C LYS A 265 26.89 8.92 -5.82
N LYS A 266 27.09 10.24 -5.86
CA LYS A 266 28.20 10.87 -6.59
C LYS A 266 29.56 10.41 -6.05
N THR A 267 29.71 10.39 -4.74
CA THR A 267 30.96 9.95 -4.09
C THR A 267 31.32 8.53 -4.46
N ILE A 268 30.35 7.61 -4.46
CA ILE A 268 30.56 6.21 -4.86
C ILE A 268 30.94 6.13 -6.34
N GLN A 269 30.22 6.87 -7.19
CA GLN A 269 30.45 6.90 -8.64
C GLN A 269 31.82 7.48 -9.01
N ASP A 270 32.30 8.50 -8.31
CA ASP A 270 33.54 9.20 -8.65
C ASP A 270 34.80 8.52 -8.08
N GLN A 271 34.67 7.78 -6.97
CA GLN A 271 35.82 7.24 -6.22
C GLN A 271 35.93 5.72 -6.22
N PHE A 272 34.87 4.98 -6.59
CA PHE A 272 34.82 3.52 -6.47
C PHE A 272 34.30 2.80 -7.73
N MET A 273 33.89 3.52 -8.78
CA MET A 273 33.38 2.99 -10.05
C MET A 273 34.08 3.65 -11.23
#